data_AF-A0A412KCQ3-F1
#
_entry.id   AF-A0A412KCQ3-F1
#
_cell.length_a   1.000
_cell.length_b   1.000
_cell.length_c   1.000
_cell.angle_alpha   90.00
_cell.angle_beta   90.00
_cell.angle_gamma   90.00
#
_symmetry.space_group_name_H-M   'P 1'
#
loop_
_entity.id
_entity.type
_entity.pdbx_description
1 polymer ?
#
loop_
_entity_poly.entity_id
_entity_poly.type
_entity_poly.pdbx_seq_one_letter_code
_entity_poly.pdbx_strand_id
1 'polypeptide(L)' 'MRVEYRDLTARAGRLRDMLQRYADGTLDFEPVCPISLLSRQLDVMDEYANLLRRRAKIEHVNLEKQDSATE' A
#
# COMPACT_ATOMS: atom_id res chain seq x y z
N MET A 1 -7.02 -12.18 -3.02
CA MET A 1 -6.06 -11.93 -1.92
C MET A 1 -4.65 -11.57 -2.39
N ARG A 2 -3.93 -12.38 -3.19
CA ARG A 2 -2.55 -12.05 -3.64
C ARG A 2 -2.47 -10.76 -4.45
N VAL A 3 -3.28 -10.66 -5.51
CA VAL A 3 -3.39 -9.45 -6.36
C VAL A 3 -3.78 -8.24 -5.53
N GLU A 4 -4.86 -8.36 -4.76
CA GLU A 4 -5.36 -7.33 -3.85
C GLU A 4 -4.30 -6.81 -2.85
N TYR A 5 -3.57 -7.72 -2.18
CA TYR A 5 -2.49 -7.34 -1.25
C TYR A 5 -1.38 -6.59 -1.98
N ARG A 6 -0.97 -7.07 -3.17
CA ARG A 6 0.08 -6.43 -3.97
C ARG A 6 -0.33 -5.05 -4.47
N ASP A 7 -1.53 -4.90 -4.99
CA ASP A 7 -2.03 -3.63 -5.49
C ASP A 7 -2.17 -2.61 -4.36
N LEU A 8 -2.69 -3.06 -3.20
CA LEU A 8 -2.81 -2.23 -2.02
C LEU A 8 -1.46 -1.76 -1.50
N THR A 9 -0.48 -2.65 -1.34
CA THR A 9 0.86 -2.28 -0.83
C THR A 9 1.63 -1.42 -1.84
N ALA A 10 1.48 -1.66 -3.14
CA ALA A 10 2.06 -0.81 -4.17
C ALA A 10 1.47 0.61 -4.15
N ARG A 11 0.14 0.74 -3.99
CA ARG A 11 -0.52 2.04 -3.84
C ARG A 11 -0.12 2.74 -2.54
N ALA A 12 -0.04 2.01 -1.42
CA ALA A 12 0.39 2.53 -0.13
C ALA A 12 1.85 3.02 -0.20
N GLY A 13 2.72 2.30 -0.91
CA GLY A 13 4.10 2.70 -1.17
C GLY A 13 4.19 4.05 -1.89
N ARG A 14 3.42 4.24 -2.96
CA ARG A 14 3.38 5.52 -3.69
C ARG A 14 2.82 6.67 -2.84
N LEU A 15 1.78 6.42 -2.04
CA LEU A 15 1.22 7.43 -1.16
C LEU A 15 2.21 7.83 -0.05
N ARG A 16 2.91 6.85 0.53
CA ARG A 16 3.96 7.08 1.52
C ARG A 16 5.12 7.90 0.94
N ASP A 17 5.56 7.58 -0.27
CA ASP A 17 6.60 8.34 -0.98
C ASP A 17 6.16 9.79 -1.21
N MET A 18 4.93 10.01 -1.69
CA MET A 18 4.38 11.35 -1.88
C MET A 18 4.33 12.14 -0.56
N LEU A 19 3.86 11.52 0.54
CA LEU A 19 3.80 12.15 1.86
C LEU A 19 5.20 12.46 2.42
N GLN A 20 6.19 11.60 2.17
CA GLN A 20 7.58 11.84 2.56
C GLN A 20 8.14 13.04 1.79
N ARG A 21 7.95 13.08 0.47
CA ARG A 21 8.38 14.23 -0.36
C ARG A 21 7.71 15.53 0.07
N TYR A 22 6.44 15.49 0.47
CA TYR A 22 5.75 16.65 1.04
C TYR A 22 6.42 17.10 2.36
N ALA A 23 6.67 16.17 3.28
CA ALA A 23 7.32 16.46 4.57
C ALA A 23 8.74 17.01 4.40
N ASP A 24 9.47 16.54 3.38
CA ASP A 24 10.82 16.99 3.06
C ASP A 24 10.85 18.30 2.25
N GLY A 25 9.70 18.84 1.85
CA GLY A 25 9.60 20.03 1.00
C GLY A 25 10.10 19.82 -0.43
N THR A 26 10.14 18.57 -0.91
CA THR A 26 10.63 18.16 -2.24
C THR A 26 9.52 17.70 -3.19
N LEU A 27 8.26 17.83 -2.77
CA LEU A 27 7.11 17.58 -3.63
C LEU A 27 7.00 18.72 -4.66
N ASP A 28 6.90 18.34 -5.93
CA ASP A 28 6.90 19.24 -7.08
C ASP A 28 5.52 19.84 -7.40
N PHE A 29 4.52 19.55 -6.57
CA PHE A 29 3.16 20.05 -6.69
C PHE A 29 2.52 20.23 -5.31
N GLU A 30 1.50 21.11 -5.25
CA GLU A 30 0.66 21.26 -4.06
C GLU A 30 -0.51 20.26 -4.12
N PRO A 31 -0.69 19.39 -3.11
CA PRO A 31 -1.82 18.48 -3.07
C PRO A 31 -3.14 19.24 -2.88
N VAL A 32 -4.10 19.03 -3.77
CA VAL A 32 -5.47 19.56 -3.60
C VAL A 32 -6.19 18.87 -2.42
N CYS A 33 -5.81 17.63 -2.11
CA CYS A 33 -6.35 16.87 -0.99
C CYS A 33 -5.61 17.24 0.30
N PRO A 34 -6.31 17.46 1.43
CA PRO A 34 -5.67 17.72 2.72
C PRO A 34 -4.69 16.60 3.10
N ILE A 35 -3.48 16.98 3.52
CA ILE A 35 -2.43 16.05 3.95
C ILE A 35 -2.90 15.12 5.06
N SER A 36 -3.69 15.63 6.02
CA SER A 36 -4.25 14.81 7.10
C SER A 36 -5.14 13.67 6.59
N LEU A 37 -5.90 13.91 5.52
CA LEU A 37 -6.74 12.88 4.90
C LEU A 37 -5.90 11.85 4.14
N LEU A 38 -4.86 12.28 3.45
CA LEU A 38 -3.90 11.41 2.76
C LEU A 38 -3.11 10.54 3.77
N SER A 39 -2.68 11.10 4.89
CA SER A 39 -2.06 10.34 5.99
C SER A 39 -3.02 9.31 6.56
N ARG A 40 -4.28 9.71 6.86
CA ARG A 40 -5.29 8.76 7.34
C ARG A 40 -5.59 7.65 6.32
N GLN A 41 -5.59 7.97 5.04
CA GLN A 41 -5.72 6.99 3.97
C GLN A 41 -4.57 5.98 4.03
N LEU A 42 -3.32 6.43 4.19
CA LEU A 42 -2.17 5.54 4.32
C LEU A 42 -2.31 4.62 5.53
N ASP A 43 -2.71 5.14 6.69
CA ASP A 43 -2.92 4.34 7.90
C ASP A 43 -3.93 3.20 7.65
N VAL A 44 -5.08 3.52 7.06
CA VAL A 44 -6.13 2.55 6.76
C VAL A 44 -5.65 1.51 5.74
N MET A 45 -4.85 1.92 4.75
CA MET A 45 -4.26 1.00 3.77
C MET A 45 -3.27 0.02 4.43
N ASP A 46 -2.45 0.50 5.37
CA ASP A 46 -1.51 -0.35 6.13
C ASP A 46 -2.26 -1.30 7.07
N GLU A 47 -3.30 -0.83 7.76
CA GLU A 47 -4.19 -1.66 8.57
C GLU A 47 -4.83 -2.77 7.72
N TYR A 48 -5.34 -2.42 6.54
CA TYR A 48 -5.95 -3.39 5.63
C TYR A 48 -4.93 -4.41 5.09
N ALA A 49 -3.72 -3.96 4.72
CA ALA A 49 -2.64 -4.85 4.32
C ALA A 49 -2.27 -5.84 5.43
N ASN A 50 -2.29 -5.41 6.69
CA ASN A 50 -2.07 -6.26 7.85
C ASN A 50 -3.18 -7.30 8.04
N LEU A 51 -4.44 -6.94 7.81
CA LEU A 51 -5.56 -7.90 7.81
C LEU A 51 -5.40 -8.96 6.72
N LEU A 52 -5.06 -8.56 5.49
CA LEU A 52 -4.80 -9.48 4.39
C LEU A 52 -3.64 -10.43 4.70
N ARG A 53 -2.55 -9.93 5.31
CA ARG A 53 -1.42 -10.77 5.75
C ARG A 53 -1.82 -11.79 6.82
N ARG A 54 -2.66 -11.40 7.78
CA ARG A 54 -3.19 -12.32 8.81
C ARG A 54 -4.07 -13.39 8.20
N ARG A 55 -4.99 -13.00 7.31
CA ARG A 55 -5.84 -13.95 6.59
C ARG A 55 -5.02 -14.93 5.75
N ALA A 56 -4.00 -14.44 5.04
CA ALA A 56 -3.11 -15.30 4.25
C ALA A 56 -2.43 -16.38 5.11
N LYS A 57 -2.05 -16.07 6.35
CA LYS A 57 -1.51 -17.06 7.29
C LYS A 57 -2.52 -18.13 7.69
N ILE A 58 -3.78 -17.74 7.92
CA ILE A 58 -4.88 -18.65 8.29
C ILE A 58 -5.30 -19.52 7.10
N GLU A 59 -5.40 -18.91 5.92
CA GLU A 59 -5.84 -19.55 4.68
C GLU A 59 -4.69 -20.28 3.95
N HIS A 60 -3.48 -20.32 4.54
CA HIS A 60 -2.26 -20.90 3.95
C HIS A 60 -1.93 -20.38 2.54
N VAL A 61 -2.21 -19.10 2.28
CA VAL A 61 -1.93 -18.41 1.00
C VAL A 61 -0.55 -17.77 1.04
N ASN A 62 0.31 -18.11 0.09
CA ASN A 62 1.60 -17.43 -0.09
C ASN A 62 1.41 -16.11 -0.88
N LEU A 63 1.63 -14.97 -0.22
CA LEU A 63 1.52 -13.63 -0.83
C LEU A 63 2.70 -13.27 -1.77
N GLU A 64 3.85 -13.93 -1.59
CA GLU A 64 5.08 -13.66 -2.32
C GLU A 64 5.28 -14.54 -3.55
N LYS A 65 4.55 -15.65 -3.65
CA LYS A 65 4.60 -16.54 -4.82
C LYS A 65 4.44 -15.69 -6.09
N GLN A 66 5.34 -15.76 -7.05
CA GLN A 66 5.04 -15.24 -8.38
C GLN A 66 4.27 -16.34 -9.11
N ASP A 67 3.23 -15.98 -9.83
CA ASP A 67 2.62 -16.94 -10.76
C ASP A 67 3.65 -17.13 -11.86
N SER A 68 4.49 -18.15 -11.71
CA SER A 68 5.34 -18.64 -12.77
C SER A 68 4.41 -18.98 -13.92
N ALA A 69 4.42 -18.13 -14.96
CA ALA A 69 3.84 -18.46 -16.24
C ALA A 69 4.46 -19.80 -16.64
N THR A 70 3.64 -20.85 -16.59
CA THR A 70 4.01 -22.12 -17.20
C THR A 70 3.71 -21.91 -18.68
N GLU A 71 4.78 -21.88 -19.48
CA GLU A 71 4.73 -21.96 -20.95
C GLU A 71 3.98 -23.21 -21.43
#